data_AF-A0A6J6JA52-F1
#
_entry.id   AF-A0A6J6JA52-F1
#
_cell.length_a   1.000
_cell.length_b   1.000
_cell.length_c   1.000
_cell.angle_alpha   90.00
_cell.angle_beta   90.00
_cell.angle_gamma   90.00
#
_symmetry.space_group_name_H-M   'P 1'
#
loop_
_entity.id
_entity.type
_entity.pdbx_description
1 polymer ?
#
loop_
_entity_poly.entity_id
_entity_poly.type
_entity_poly.pdbx_seq_one_letter_code
_entity_poly.pdbx_strand_id
1 'polypeptide(L)'
;MMTTPDLDATLERAVAAGGTLVGGPIDVEAGPERPRLAMVLDPDGVPIQLLEADKTSIAQVVVNCADIDESIAYYRDVMGLNPIFDPTVMEWTKELFGGDTDKRVRGAILADAGSVFTVALVQWLDPAPKTAVRVRGANELGLFRMAWSTTDCAADEAVVRAAGSIPFLPTEELSVGDEFPLLLVLFWPGPNGECLELIETTDRSGAL
;
A
#
# COMPACT_ATOMS: atom_id res chain seq x y z
N MET A 1 -1.93 -5.23 4.58
CA MET A 1 -2.68 -5.78 5.73
C MET A 1 -4.05 -6.23 5.26
N MET A 2 -4.48 -7.39 5.75
CA MET A 2 -5.83 -7.90 5.61
C MET A 2 -6.45 -8.13 6.98
N THR A 3 -7.76 -7.96 7.08
CA THR A 3 -8.53 -8.34 8.27
C THR A 3 -9.17 -9.72 8.07
N THR A 4 -9.51 -10.41 9.17
CA THR A 4 -10.21 -11.69 9.14
C THR A 4 -10.98 -11.96 10.45
N PRO A 5 -12.17 -12.59 10.40
CA PRO A 5 -12.95 -12.93 11.61
C PRO A 5 -12.40 -14.09 12.43
N ASP A 6 -11.49 -14.88 11.86
CA ASP A 6 -10.87 -16.01 12.55
C ASP A 6 -9.41 -16.08 12.09
N LEU A 7 -8.51 -15.54 12.92
CA LEU A 7 -7.10 -15.46 12.58
C LEU A 7 -6.46 -16.85 12.50
N ASP A 8 -6.78 -17.72 13.45
CA ASP A 8 -6.19 -19.06 13.55
C ASP A 8 -6.57 -19.92 12.33
N ALA A 9 -7.86 -19.97 11.98
CA ALA A 9 -8.30 -20.69 10.78
C ALA A 9 -7.73 -20.08 9.49
N THR A 10 -7.52 -18.77 9.46
CA THR A 10 -6.92 -18.09 8.29
C THR A 10 -5.45 -18.44 8.14
N LEU A 11 -4.71 -18.52 9.23
CA LEU A 11 -3.31 -18.95 9.24
C LEU A 11 -3.16 -20.40 8.79
N GLU A 12 -4.01 -21.31 9.29
CA GLU A 12 -4.00 -22.71 8.85
C GLU A 12 -4.19 -22.82 7.33
N ARG A 13 -5.16 -22.09 6.78
CA ARG A 13 -5.39 -22.05 5.33
C ARG A 13 -4.22 -21.45 4.56
N ALA A 14 -3.63 -20.35 5.06
CA ALA A 14 -2.51 -19.69 4.40
C ALA A 14 -1.28 -20.61 4.35
N VAL A 15 -0.95 -21.28 5.46
CA VAL A 15 0.18 -22.22 5.52
C VAL A 15 -0.08 -23.45 4.65
N ALA A 16 -1.30 -24.02 4.68
CA ALA A 16 -1.67 -25.14 3.82
C ALA A 16 -1.58 -24.80 2.32
N ALA A 17 -1.77 -23.52 1.96
CA ALA A 17 -1.64 -23.02 0.59
C ALA A 17 -0.19 -22.67 0.18
N GLY A 18 0.81 -22.90 1.05
CA GLY A 18 2.22 -22.63 0.78
C GLY A 18 2.75 -21.31 1.36
N GLY A 19 1.95 -20.59 2.13
CA GLY A 19 2.41 -19.43 2.89
C GLY A 19 3.33 -19.82 4.05
N THR A 20 4.18 -18.89 4.46
CA THR A 20 5.10 -19.07 5.59
C THR A 20 4.70 -18.15 6.75
N LEU A 21 4.38 -18.70 7.92
CA LEU A 21 4.20 -17.90 9.14
C LEU A 21 5.54 -17.32 9.57
N VAL A 22 5.63 -15.98 9.59
CA VAL A 22 6.80 -15.24 10.09
C VAL A 22 6.73 -15.11 11.60
N GLY A 23 5.56 -14.74 12.10
CA GLY A 23 5.37 -14.37 13.49
C GLY A 23 3.91 -14.19 13.89
N GLY A 24 3.64 -14.27 15.19
CA GLY A 24 2.31 -14.32 15.76
C GLY A 24 1.62 -15.70 15.68
N PRO A 25 0.31 -15.78 16.03
CA PRO A 25 -0.53 -14.71 16.53
C PRO A 25 -0.04 -14.09 17.84
N ILE A 26 -0.11 -12.77 17.97
CA ILE A 26 0.08 -12.06 19.24
C ILE A 26 -1.06 -11.08 19.49
N ASP A 27 -1.38 -10.85 20.77
CA ASP A 27 -2.25 -9.74 21.18
C ASP A 27 -1.46 -8.43 21.10
N VAL A 28 -2.04 -7.42 20.46
CA VAL A 28 -1.43 -6.08 20.40
C VAL A 28 -2.25 -5.11 21.25
N GLU A 29 -1.56 -4.31 22.06
CA GLU A 29 -2.21 -3.25 22.83
C GLU A 29 -2.52 -2.06 21.91
N ALA A 30 -3.71 -2.06 21.32
CA ALA A 30 -4.19 -1.01 20.41
C ALA A 30 -5.50 -0.41 20.93
N GLY A 31 -5.41 0.45 21.94
CA GLY A 31 -6.57 1.05 22.59
C GLY A 31 -7.32 0.06 23.51
N PRO A 32 -8.64 0.21 23.70
CA PRO A 32 -9.42 -0.67 24.58
C PRO A 32 -9.60 -2.08 24.02
N GLU A 33 -9.47 -2.24 22.70
CA GLU A 33 -9.48 -3.53 22.04
C GLU A 33 -8.05 -4.11 22.02
N ARG A 34 -7.94 -5.43 22.17
CA ARG A 34 -6.67 -6.17 22.05
C ARG A 34 -6.74 -7.04 20.81
N PRO A 35 -6.66 -6.46 19.60
CA PRO A 35 -6.77 -7.26 18.40
C PRO A 35 -5.53 -8.16 18.26
N ARG A 36 -5.76 -9.34 17.69
CA ARG A 36 -4.69 -10.31 17.40
C ARG A 36 -4.09 -10.04 16.03
N LEU A 37 -2.77 -10.13 15.93
CA LEU A 37 -2.04 -9.97 14.67
C LEU A 37 -1.09 -11.13 14.40
N ALA A 38 -0.93 -11.44 13.12
CA ALA A 38 0.11 -12.33 12.62
C ALA A 38 0.71 -11.79 11.32
N MET A 39 1.93 -12.22 11.00
CA MET A 39 2.60 -11.91 9.75
C MET A 39 2.87 -13.21 9.00
N VAL A 40 2.43 -13.27 7.75
CA VAL A 40 2.73 -14.39 6.85
C VAL A 40 3.44 -13.86 5.60
N LEU A 41 4.29 -14.68 5.00
CA LEU A 41 4.74 -14.49 3.62
C LEU A 41 3.87 -15.33 2.70
N ASP A 42 3.49 -14.79 1.57
CA ASP A 42 2.96 -15.60 0.47
C ASP A 42 4.09 -16.47 -0.16
N PRO A 43 3.76 -17.38 -1.11
CA PRO A 43 4.76 -18.23 -1.75
C PRO A 43 5.90 -17.47 -2.47
N ASP A 44 5.69 -16.21 -2.86
CA ASP A 44 6.69 -15.36 -3.51
C ASP A 44 7.48 -14.51 -2.51
N GLY A 45 7.21 -14.67 -1.21
CA GLY A 45 7.90 -13.95 -0.13
C GLY A 45 7.30 -12.58 0.18
N VAL A 46 6.10 -12.25 -0.32
CA VAL A 46 5.43 -10.98 -0.08
C VAL A 46 4.78 -10.99 1.30
N PRO A 47 5.09 -10.01 2.17
CA PRO A 47 4.53 -9.96 3.52
C PRO A 47 3.06 -9.54 3.50
N ILE A 48 2.24 -10.33 4.18
CA ILE A 48 0.82 -10.08 4.44
C ILE A 48 0.63 -10.09 5.96
N GLN A 49 0.36 -8.91 6.51
CA GLN A 49 -0.10 -8.78 7.89
C GLN A 49 -1.58 -9.11 7.98
N LEU A 50 -1.94 -10.01 8.89
CA LEU A 50 -3.30 -10.40 9.22
C LEU A 50 -3.70 -9.79 10.56
N LEU A 51 -4.87 -9.18 10.60
CA LEU A 51 -5.49 -8.58 11.78
C LEU A 51 -6.84 -9.27 12.05
N GLU A 52 -7.07 -9.74 13.27
CA GLU A 52 -8.38 -10.26 13.65
C GLU A 52 -9.40 -9.12 13.79
N ALA A 53 -10.50 -9.18 13.05
CA ALA A 53 -11.58 -8.19 13.05
C ALA A 53 -12.90 -8.83 12.58
N ASP A 54 -14.02 -8.12 12.62
CA ASP A 54 -15.37 -8.66 12.32
C ASP A 54 -15.56 -9.27 10.92
N LYS A 55 -14.75 -8.88 9.93
CA LYS A 55 -14.87 -9.33 8.54
C LYS A 55 -13.54 -9.47 7.81
N THR A 56 -13.55 -10.27 6.76
CA THR A 56 -12.43 -10.36 5.83
C THR A 56 -12.40 -9.15 4.90
N SER A 57 -11.26 -8.46 4.84
CA SER A 57 -11.05 -7.31 3.94
C SER A 57 -9.57 -7.11 3.64
N ILE A 58 -9.26 -6.55 2.47
CA ILE A 58 -7.97 -5.87 2.27
C ILE A 58 -8.14 -4.47 2.87
N ALA A 59 -7.41 -4.16 3.94
CA ALA A 59 -7.63 -2.95 4.73
C ALA A 59 -6.56 -1.87 4.47
N GLN A 60 -5.36 -2.29 4.11
CA GLN A 60 -4.24 -1.37 3.99
C GLN A 60 -3.14 -1.91 3.07
N VAL A 61 -2.50 -1.02 2.35
CA VAL A 61 -1.21 -1.24 1.70
C VAL A 61 -0.11 -0.51 2.47
N VAL A 62 1.05 -1.16 2.61
CA VAL A 62 2.21 -0.59 3.32
C VAL A 62 3.26 -0.20 2.29
N VAL A 63 3.65 1.08 2.29
CA VAL A 63 4.71 1.63 1.45
C VAL A 63 5.88 2.00 2.35
N ASN A 64 7.02 1.36 2.12
CA ASN A 64 8.26 1.74 2.79
C ASN A 64 8.77 3.05 2.18
N CYS A 65 9.24 3.95 3.02
CA CYS A 65 9.76 5.25 2.60
C CYS A 65 11.13 5.56 3.20
N ALA A 66 11.92 6.35 2.48
CA ALA A 66 13.22 6.83 2.96
C ALA A 66 13.06 7.98 3.96
N ASP A 67 12.12 8.89 3.67
CA ASP A 67 11.72 10.00 4.53
C ASP A 67 10.18 10.05 4.60
N ILE A 68 9.65 9.92 5.81
CA ILE A 68 8.21 9.88 6.00
C ILE A 68 7.55 11.25 5.88
N ASP A 69 8.24 12.35 6.22
CA ASP A 69 7.65 13.69 6.15
C ASP A 69 7.53 14.14 4.68
N GLU A 70 8.55 13.86 3.86
CA GLU A 70 8.49 14.06 2.41
C GLU A 70 7.37 13.21 1.77
N SER A 71 7.26 11.93 2.17
CA SER A 71 6.23 11.04 1.65
C SER A 71 4.83 11.49 2.06
N ILE A 72 4.62 11.91 3.31
CA ILE A 72 3.33 12.44 3.76
C ILE A 72 2.95 13.68 2.94
N ALA A 73 3.88 14.62 2.75
CA ALA A 73 3.63 15.81 1.96
C ALA A 73 3.24 15.44 0.53
N TYR A 74 3.96 14.52 -0.11
CA TYR A 74 3.65 14.07 -1.47
C TYR A 74 2.26 13.43 -1.57
N TYR A 75 1.95 12.46 -0.71
CA TYR A 75 0.65 11.76 -0.76
C TYR A 75 -0.52 12.71 -0.42
N ARG A 76 -0.30 13.71 0.44
CA ARG A 76 -1.31 14.74 0.71
C ARG A 76 -1.50 15.68 -0.49
N ASP A 77 -0.41 16.20 -1.03
CA ASP A 77 -0.46 17.30 -1.99
C ASP A 77 -0.71 16.81 -3.43
N VAL A 78 -0.34 15.57 -3.75
CA VAL A 78 -0.54 14.95 -5.08
C VAL A 78 -1.74 14.00 -5.10
N MET A 79 -1.92 13.19 -4.04
CA MET A 79 -2.97 12.15 -4.01
C MET A 79 -4.18 12.54 -3.15
N GLY A 80 -4.14 13.68 -2.46
CA GLY A 80 -5.22 14.11 -1.56
C GLY A 80 -5.35 13.30 -0.27
N LEU A 81 -4.43 12.37 0.03
CA LEU A 81 -4.55 11.50 1.20
C LEU A 81 -4.05 12.21 2.47
N ASN A 82 -4.86 12.21 3.51
CA ASN A 82 -4.53 12.90 4.76
C ASN A 82 -4.15 11.92 5.86
N PRO A 83 -3.13 12.23 6.69
CA PRO A 83 -2.84 11.47 7.90
C PRO A 83 -4.06 11.43 8.82
N ILE A 84 -4.43 10.24 9.30
CA ILE A 84 -5.53 10.08 10.27
C ILE A 84 -5.04 10.16 11.73
N PHE A 85 -3.72 10.19 11.93
CA PHE A 85 -3.05 10.45 13.21
C PHE A 85 -1.63 11.00 12.98
N ASP A 86 -1.01 11.52 14.04
CA ASP A 86 0.34 12.06 13.98
C ASP A 86 1.38 10.95 13.73
N PRO A 87 2.35 11.15 12.81
CA PRO A 87 3.38 10.17 12.52
C PRO A 87 4.17 9.80 13.77
N THR A 88 4.20 8.51 14.11
CA THR A 88 4.66 8.03 15.41
C THR A 88 5.83 7.06 15.25
N VAL A 89 6.80 7.14 16.16
CA VAL A 89 7.88 6.15 16.27
C VAL A 89 7.37 4.94 17.04
N MET A 90 7.53 3.75 16.47
CA MET A 90 7.04 2.49 17.01
C MET A 90 8.18 1.47 17.10
N GLU A 91 8.07 0.60 18.11
CA GLU A 91 8.87 -0.63 18.20
C GLU A 91 8.04 -1.79 17.65
N TRP A 92 8.59 -2.46 16.67
CA TRP A 92 8.01 -3.62 16.02
C TRP A 92 8.74 -4.86 16.50
N THR A 93 7.98 -5.75 17.15
CA THR A 93 8.56 -6.89 17.85
C THR A 93 9.08 -7.94 16.88
N LYS A 94 10.20 -8.57 17.22
CA LYS A 94 10.74 -9.70 16.46
C LYS A 94 9.79 -10.90 16.42
N GLU A 95 8.92 -11.04 17.42
CA GLU A 95 7.90 -12.09 17.49
C GLU A 95 6.87 -11.97 16.36
N LEU A 96 6.64 -10.76 15.82
CA LEU A 96 5.73 -10.52 14.70
C LEU A 96 6.48 -10.37 13.37
N PHE A 97 7.60 -9.64 13.36
CA PHE A 97 8.31 -9.26 12.13
C PHE A 97 9.54 -10.13 11.83
N GLY A 98 9.83 -11.13 12.66
CA GLY A 98 10.96 -12.03 12.53
C GLY A 98 12.32 -11.39 12.82
N GLY A 99 13.37 -12.19 12.64
CA GLY A 99 14.76 -11.80 12.92
C GLY A 99 15.14 -11.86 14.41
N ASP A 100 16.34 -11.37 14.73
CA ASP A 100 16.94 -11.55 16.06
C ASP A 100 16.59 -10.46 17.09
N THR A 101 16.20 -9.29 16.60
CA THR A 101 15.97 -8.07 17.40
C THR A 101 14.70 -7.37 16.98
N ASP A 102 14.12 -6.62 17.90
CA ASP A 102 13.05 -5.68 17.59
C ASP A 102 13.53 -4.63 16.59
N LYS A 103 12.56 -4.05 15.88
CA LYS A 103 12.78 -3.07 14.82
C LYS A 103 12.21 -1.73 15.25
N ARG A 104 12.86 -0.65 14.84
CA ARG A 104 12.35 0.71 15.08
C ARG A 104 11.94 1.31 13.77
N VAL A 105 10.70 1.80 13.72
CA VAL A 105 10.13 2.46 12.54
C VAL A 105 9.44 3.75 12.94
N ARG A 106 9.31 4.68 12.00
CA ARG A 106 8.34 5.78 12.09
C ARG A 106 7.23 5.48 11.08
N GLY A 107 5.98 5.59 11.52
CA GLY A 107 4.82 5.22 10.69
C GLY A 107 3.73 6.27 10.70
N ALA A 108 2.99 6.35 9.60
CA ALA A 108 1.80 7.16 9.43
C ALA A 108 0.76 6.37 8.63
N ILE A 109 -0.52 6.54 8.94
CA ILE A 109 -1.61 6.00 8.13
C ILE A 109 -2.35 7.16 7.49
N LEU A 110 -2.52 7.06 6.17
CA LEU A 110 -3.17 8.06 5.34
C LEU A 110 -4.44 7.47 4.74
N ALA A 111 -5.46 8.30 4.59
CA ALA A 111 -6.73 7.93 3.99
C ALA A 111 -7.31 9.06 3.14
N ASP A 112 -8.11 8.68 2.14
CA ASP A 112 -9.05 9.57 1.48
C ASP A 112 -10.33 9.69 2.32
N ALA A 113 -11.05 10.81 2.17
CA ALA A 113 -12.27 11.08 2.91
C ALA A 113 -13.33 9.99 2.68
N GLY A 114 -13.69 9.28 3.74
CA GLY A 114 -14.69 8.21 3.69
C GLY A 114 -14.18 6.86 3.16
N SER A 115 -12.89 6.75 2.83
CA SER A 115 -12.29 5.47 2.46
C SER A 115 -12.12 4.55 3.67
N VAL A 116 -12.47 3.28 3.49
CA VAL A 116 -12.16 2.21 4.46
C VAL A 116 -10.81 1.55 4.18
N PHE A 117 -10.19 1.84 3.04
CA PHE A 117 -8.86 1.40 2.66
C PHE A 117 -7.83 2.50 2.94
N THR A 118 -6.67 2.13 3.47
CA THR A 118 -5.63 3.07 3.90
C THR A 118 -4.27 2.79 3.28
N VAL A 119 -3.42 3.82 3.23
CA VAL A 119 -2.00 3.70 2.88
C VAL A 119 -1.19 3.92 4.15
N ALA A 120 -0.40 2.93 4.57
CA ALA A 120 0.59 3.11 5.63
C ALA A 120 1.94 3.47 5.03
N LEU A 121 2.50 4.60 5.45
CA LEU A 121 3.89 4.98 5.16
C LEU A 121 4.77 4.53 6.32
N VAL A 122 5.85 3.83 6.02
CA VAL A 122 6.76 3.27 7.03
C VAL A 122 8.20 3.63 6.70
N GLN A 123 8.84 4.40 7.57
CA GLN A 123 10.28 4.68 7.50
C GLN A 123 11.01 3.80 8.50
N TRP A 124 11.94 2.99 8.00
CA TRP A 124 12.80 2.15 8.84
C TRP A 124 13.89 2.99 9.49
N LEU A 125 13.96 2.96 10.82
CA LEU A 125 14.98 3.65 11.61
C LEU A 125 16.07 2.68 12.08
N ASP A 126 15.68 1.48 12.50
CA ASP A 126 16.59 0.40 12.87
C ASP A 126 16.02 -0.98 12.48
N PRO A 127 16.65 -1.70 11.53
CA PRO A 127 17.82 -1.28 10.76
C PRO A 127 17.45 -0.16 9.77
N ALA A 128 18.31 0.83 9.63
CA ALA A 128 18.17 1.82 8.56
C ALA A 128 18.31 1.15 7.19
N PRO A 129 17.58 1.61 6.15
CA PRO A 129 17.70 1.10 4.79
C PRO A 129 19.16 1.18 4.30
N LYS A 130 19.63 0.12 3.64
CA LYS A 130 20.99 0.06 3.08
C LYS A 130 21.10 0.56 1.65
N THR A 131 19.97 0.75 0.98
CA THR A 131 19.90 1.10 -0.43
C THR A 131 19.05 2.34 -0.60
N ALA A 132 19.41 3.16 -1.59
CA ALA A 132 18.60 4.28 -2.01
C ALA A 132 17.27 3.79 -2.63
N VAL A 133 16.29 4.69 -2.65
CA VAL A 133 15.03 4.51 -3.38
C VAL A 133 15.32 4.19 -4.84
N ARG A 134 14.58 3.22 -5.39
CA ARG A 134 14.62 2.90 -6.82
C ARG A 134 13.22 2.64 -7.34
N VAL A 135 12.97 3.06 -8.58
CA VAL A 135 11.74 2.70 -9.29
C VAL A 135 11.74 1.19 -9.56
N ARG A 136 10.65 0.51 -9.20
CA ARG A 136 10.51 -0.93 -9.43
C ARG A 136 10.10 -1.24 -10.87
N GLY A 137 10.57 -2.37 -11.40
CA GLY A 137 10.07 -2.90 -12.67
C GLY A 137 8.75 -3.67 -12.48
N ALA A 138 7.89 -3.66 -13.51
CA ALA A 138 6.58 -4.34 -13.48
C ALA A 138 6.65 -5.86 -13.27
N ASN A 139 7.77 -6.49 -13.64
CA ASN A 139 7.97 -7.93 -13.55
C ASN A 139 8.83 -8.34 -12.33
N GLU A 140 9.03 -7.43 -11.37
CA GLU A 140 9.68 -7.78 -10.11
C GLU A 140 8.65 -8.32 -9.10
N LEU A 141 9.04 -9.32 -8.29
CA LEU A 141 8.15 -9.91 -7.29
C LEU A 141 7.64 -8.90 -6.25
N GLY A 142 6.40 -9.05 -5.83
CA GLY A 142 5.75 -8.20 -4.84
C GLY A 142 4.87 -7.10 -5.42
N LEU A 143 4.40 -6.22 -4.55
CA LEU A 143 3.52 -5.11 -4.94
C LEU A 143 4.28 -4.16 -5.87
N PHE A 144 3.74 -3.97 -7.08
CA PHE A 144 4.27 -3.07 -8.09
C PHE A 144 3.43 -1.80 -8.19
N ARG A 145 2.10 -1.93 -8.29
CA ARG A 145 1.18 -0.87 -8.69
C ARG A 145 0.03 -0.69 -7.70
N MET A 146 -0.29 0.57 -7.42
CA MET A 146 -1.52 0.98 -6.73
C MET A 146 -2.30 1.95 -7.61
N ALA A 147 -3.61 1.76 -7.69
CA ALA A 147 -4.48 2.50 -8.59
C ALA A 147 -5.58 3.25 -7.83
N TRP A 148 -5.84 4.48 -8.25
CA TRP A 148 -6.96 5.30 -7.78
C TRP A 148 -7.86 5.70 -8.93
N SER A 149 -9.15 5.83 -8.65
CA SER A 149 -10.08 6.44 -9.60
C SER A 149 -9.93 7.95 -9.56
N THR A 150 -9.96 8.58 -10.73
CA THR A 150 -10.08 10.04 -10.86
C THR A 150 -11.20 10.39 -11.84
N THR A 151 -11.62 11.64 -11.80
CA THR A 151 -12.58 12.23 -12.76
C THR A 151 -11.90 13.07 -13.84
N ASP A 152 -10.59 13.34 -13.74
CA ASP A 152 -9.85 14.14 -14.73
C ASP A 152 -8.35 13.79 -14.71
N CYS A 153 -7.97 12.75 -15.48
CA CYS A 153 -6.57 12.33 -15.61
C CYS A 153 -5.67 13.45 -16.14
N ALA A 154 -6.18 14.31 -17.03
CA ALA A 154 -5.38 15.36 -17.65
C ALA A 154 -5.01 16.47 -16.65
N ALA A 155 -5.96 16.88 -15.80
CA ALA A 155 -5.71 17.82 -14.72
C ALA A 155 -4.74 17.23 -13.68
N ASP A 156 -4.93 15.97 -13.31
CA ASP A 156 -4.07 15.32 -12.33
C ASP A 156 -2.65 15.07 -12.87
N GLU A 157 -2.48 14.80 -14.17
CA GLU A 157 -1.15 14.73 -14.79
C GLU A 157 -0.38 16.05 -14.61
N ALA A 158 -1.06 17.19 -14.71
CA ALA A 158 -0.43 18.49 -14.45
C ALA A 158 0.01 18.63 -12.99
N VAL A 159 -0.78 18.14 -12.03
CA VAL A 159 -0.42 18.11 -10.60
C VAL A 159 0.80 17.23 -10.36
N VAL A 160 0.80 16.00 -10.90
CA VAL A 160 1.91 15.04 -10.81
C VAL A 160 3.21 15.65 -11.34
N ARG A 161 3.15 16.30 -12.51
CA ARG A 161 4.31 16.97 -13.12
C ARG A 161 4.78 18.18 -12.30
N ALA A 162 3.85 18.97 -11.77
CA ALA A 162 4.18 20.12 -10.92
C ALA A 162 4.87 19.71 -9.60
N ALA A 163 4.55 18.54 -9.08
CA ALA A 163 5.23 17.92 -7.93
C ALA A 163 6.60 17.32 -8.27
N GLY A 164 7.08 17.46 -9.51
CA GLY A 164 8.39 16.99 -9.95
C GLY A 164 8.45 15.51 -10.34
N SER A 165 7.31 14.80 -10.33
CA SER A 165 7.23 13.43 -10.82
C SER A 165 7.20 13.39 -12.34
N ILE A 166 7.79 12.35 -12.92
CA ILE A 166 7.84 12.15 -14.37
C ILE A 166 6.99 10.90 -14.68
N PRO A 167 5.80 11.07 -15.26
CA PRO A 167 5.02 9.95 -15.76
C PRO A 167 5.83 9.08 -16.71
N PHE A 168 5.62 7.76 -16.64
CA PHE A 168 6.31 6.81 -17.53
C PHE A 168 5.95 7.07 -19.00
N LEU A 169 4.69 7.44 -19.22
CA LEU A 169 4.11 7.93 -20.45
C LEU A 169 3.11 9.05 -20.10
N PRO A 170 2.74 9.91 -21.06
CA PRO A 170 1.56 10.79 -20.89
C PRO A 170 0.30 9.98 -20.54
N THR A 171 -0.78 10.67 -20.17
CA THR A 171 -2.11 10.03 -20.07
C THR A 171 -2.48 9.38 -21.39
N GLU A 172 -2.90 8.12 -21.36
CA GLU A 172 -3.19 7.31 -22.54
C GLU A 172 -4.55 6.60 -22.44
N GLU A 173 -5.12 6.29 -23.59
CA GLU A 173 -6.31 5.44 -23.70
C GLU A 173 -5.92 3.96 -23.47
N LEU A 174 -6.61 3.28 -22.55
CA LEU A 174 -6.46 1.85 -22.29
C LEU A 174 -7.78 1.12 -22.57
N SER A 175 -7.76 0.23 -23.58
CA SER A 175 -8.83 -0.74 -23.79
C SER A 175 -8.68 -1.91 -22.83
N VAL A 176 -9.76 -2.21 -22.11
CA VAL A 176 -9.87 -3.38 -21.22
C VAL A 176 -10.78 -4.47 -21.83
N GLY A 177 -11.07 -4.36 -23.13
CA GLY A 177 -11.92 -5.27 -23.89
C GLY A 177 -13.13 -4.55 -24.50
N ASP A 178 -13.65 -5.10 -25.59
CA ASP A 178 -14.68 -4.44 -26.42
C ASP A 178 -16.03 -4.23 -25.69
N GLU A 179 -16.29 -4.99 -24.62
CA GLU A 179 -17.52 -4.90 -23.82
C GLU A 179 -17.40 -3.92 -22.63
N PHE A 180 -16.24 -3.30 -22.44
CA PHE A 180 -15.95 -2.45 -21.31
C PHE A 180 -15.71 -0.99 -21.74
N PRO A 181 -15.95 -0.02 -20.84
CA PRO A 181 -15.61 1.36 -21.13
C PRO A 181 -14.11 1.48 -21.40
N LEU A 182 -13.77 2.42 -22.28
CA LEU A 182 -12.40 2.83 -22.42
C LEU A 182 -11.95 3.56 -21.15
N LEU A 183 -10.73 3.29 -20.70
CA LEU A 183 -10.13 3.99 -19.58
C LEU A 183 -9.15 5.04 -20.09
N LEU A 184 -9.05 6.18 -19.41
CA LEU A 184 -7.83 6.98 -19.45
C LEU A 184 -6.98 6.58 -18.24
N VAL A 185 -5.70 6.37 -18.50
CA VAL A 185 -4.76 5.91 -17.47
C VAL A 185 -3.50 6.77 -17.46
N LEU A 186 -3.03 7.07 -16.26
CA LEU A 186 -1.76 7.75 -16.01
C LEU A 186 -0.93 6.88 -15.07
N PHE A 187 0.33 6.58 -15.44
CA PHE A 187 1.26 5.84 -14.61
C PHE A 187 2.52 6.65 -14.32
N TRP A 188 2.96 6.67 -13.06
CA TRP A 188 4.19 7.37 -12.68
C TRP A 188 4.83 6.75 -11.43
N PRO A 189 6.14 6.97 -11.19
CA PRO A 189 6.77 6.57 -9.95
C PRO A 189 6.35 7.52 -8.82
N GLY A 190 5.90 6.95 -7.70
CA GLY A 190 5.74 7.67 -6.44
C GLY A 190 7.10 8.04 -5.80
N PRO A 191 7.07 8.78 -4.68
CA PRO A 191 8.27 9.30 -4.03
C PRO A 191 9.19 8.18 -3.50
N ASN A 192 8.67 6.96 -3.32
CA ASN A 192 9.42 5.81 -2.82
C ASN A 192 9.65 4.73 -3.90
N GLY A 193 9.41 5.05 -5.17
CA GLY A 193 9.68 4.19 -6.33
C GLY A 193 8.60 3.15 -6.65
N GLU A 194 7.50 3.14 -5.90
CA GLU A 194 6.26 2.43 -6.22
C GLU A 194 5.62 2.98 -7.50
N CYS A 195 4.88 2.16 -8.26
CA CYS A 195 4.08 2.65 -9.37
C CYS A 195 2.71 3.14 -8.85
N LEU A 196 2.43 4.41 -9.06
CA LEU A 196 1.11 5.00 -8.84
C LEU A 196 0.35 5.06 -10.17
N GLU A 197 -0.96 4.90 -10.10
CA GLU A 197 -1.85 4.94 -11.24
C GLU A 197 -3.12 5.73 -10.93
N LEU A 198 -3.55 6.54 -11.90
CA LEU A 198 -4.91 7.09 -11.95
C LEU A 198 -5.67 6.44 -13.09
N ILE A 199 -6.94 6.18 -12.83
CA ILE A 199 -7.88 5.60 -13.79
C ILE A 199 -9.12 6.50 -13.85
N GLU A 200 -9.37 7.08 -15.02
CA GLU A 200 -10.63 7.74 -15.34
C GLU A 200 -11.46 6.80 -16.22
N THR A 201 -12.69 6.52 -15.81
CA THR A 201 -13.62 5.75 -16.64
C THR A 201 -14.29 6.70 -17.63
N THR A 202 -14.10 6.46 -18.93
CA THR A 202 -14.78 7.26 -19.95
C THR A 202 -16.16 6.67 -20.26
N ASP A 203 -17.12 7.52 -20.59
CA ASP A 203 -18.50 7.13 -20.91
C ASP A 203 -18.66 6.43 -22.28
N ARG A 204 -17.64 5.75 -22.85
CA ARG A 204 -17.71 5.23 -24.24
C ARG A 204 -18.91 4.30 -24.46
N SER A 205 -20.01 4.87 -24.95
CA SER A 205 -20.66 4.41 -26.17
C SER A 205 -19.73 4.78 -27.34
N GLY A 206 -18.73 3.93 -27.59
CA GLY A 206 -17.78 4.15 -28.68
C GLY A 206 -18.46 3.95 -30.03
N ALA A 207 -18.61 5.01 -30.81
CA ALA A 207 -18.49 4.89 -32.26
C ALA A 207 -17.02 5.11 -32.61
N LEU A 208 -16.41 4.07 -33.19
CA LEU A 208 -15.16 4.15 -33.95
C LEU A 208 -15.37 4.93 -35.25
#